data_AF-A0A534ZZW7-F1
#
_entry.id   AF-A0A534ZZW7-F1
#
_cell.length_a   1.000
_cell.length_b   1.000
_cell.length_c   1.000
_cell.angle_alpha   90.00
_cell.angle_beta   90.00
_cell.angle_gamma   90.00
#
_symmetry.space_group_name_H-M   'P 1'
#
loop_
_entity.id
_entity.type
_entity.pdbx_description
1 polymer ?
#
loop_
_entity_poly.entity_id
_entity_poly.type
_entity_poly.pdbx_seq_one_letter_code
_entity_poly.pdbx_strand_id
1 'polypeptide(L)'
;MTSPAHAGYLASRLHRDGTMTRINLRWLRGALLAAGLILAARAPATAACGNGILEINESCDDGDSNGRDGCCTTNCQLVDSDRDGICDSLDGCSSPNPALVDAPRFTVGGVSTPAGDDTLRFTGLLTLESTSVDPASRGMRITVTQAFVGPILAAVIPGGNGWTARAEGDAWSYHDPLGSNGGITRIVVRRKWSTTFVLRIEGRRGAYAPAYRGPLTVSLALDADPAAAACGVARFSMSRCGPSTSGRTLRCDPVPPLVPCRDSRPDPLLECEIRNVASAEEAYFVVHETYYSGSCDGLPGFDAPAGLSCTAAGTSLGFSVAAAHVAGTEVCIWDSNPAAGTPQMRCI
;
A
#
# COMPACT_ATOMS: atom_id res chain seq x y z
N MET A 1 -27.31 7.22 64.21
CA MET A 1 -26.13 8.10 64.20
C MET A 1 -25.94 8.60 62.77
N THR A 2 -25.70 9.89 62.64
CA THR A 2 -25.91 10.75 61.46
C THR A 2 -24.98 10.48 60.27
N SER A 3 -25.60 10.54 59.09
CA SER A 3 -25.16 10.94 57.73
C SER A 3 -24.01 11.99 57.63
N PRO A 4 -23.56 12.47 56.45
CA PRO A 4 -22.92 11.82 55.29
C PRO A 4 -21.71 12.65 54.70
N ALA A 5 -21.21 12.23 53.53
CA ALA A 5 -20.79 13.05 52.36
C ALA A 5 -19.43 13.82 52.29
N HIS A 6 -18.71 13.49 51.19
CA HIS A 6 -18.09 14.36 50.16
C HIS A 6 -16.74 15.09 50.36
N ALA A 7 -15.85 14.79 49.40
CA ALA A 7 -15.07 15.69 48.53
C ALA A 7 -13.86 16.47 49.07
N GLY A 8 -12.84 16.58 48.21
CA GLY A 8 -11.93 17.74 48.25
C GLY A 8 -10.47 17.45 47.88
N TYR A 9 -10.16 17.53 46.59
CA TYR A 9 -8.82 17.74 46.04
C TYR A 9 -8.24 19.05 46.59
N LEU A 10 -7.02 19.06 47.16
CA LEU A 10 -6.26 20.30 47.35
C LEU A 10 -4.76 20.10 47.13
N ALA A 11 -4.30 20.68 46.03
CA ALA A 11 -2.93 21.07 45.81
C ALA A 11 -2.52 22.15 46.84
N SER A 12 -1.35 21.99 47.44
CA SER A 12 -0.77 23.01 48.32
C SER A 12 0.67 23.30 47.93
N ARG A 13 0.78 24.32 47.07
CA ARG A 13 1.72 25.45 47.11
C ARG A 13 3.14 25.15 47.61
N LEU A 14 4.05 25.19 46.63
CA LEU A 14 5.42 25.65 46.78
C LEU A 14 5.46 27.00 47.52
N HIS A 15 5.95 26.98 48.75
CA HIS A 15 6.55 28.17 49.37
C HIS A 15 8.05 28.14 49.08
N ARG A 16 8.49 29.13 48.29
CA ARG A 16 9.86 29.63 48.34
C ARG A 16 10.07 30.19 49.74
N ASP A 17 11.10 29.72 50.42
CA ASP A 17 11.94 30.56 51.24
C ASP A 17 13.35 29.96 51.28
N GLY A 18 14.32 30.77 50.86
CA GLY A 18 15.72 30.42 50.85
C GLY A 18 16.30 30.43 52.24
N THR A 19 17.30 29.58 52.47
CA THR A 19 18.50 29.92 53.24
C THR A 19 19.50 28.80 53.04
N MET A 20 20.61 29.12 52.37
CA MET A 20 21.80 28.28 52.34
C MET A 20 22.42 28.31 53.73
N THR A 21 22.26 27.23 54.49
CA THR A 21 23.00 27.01 55.74
C THR A 21 24.04 25.92 55.51
N ARG A 22 25.29 26.31 55.71
CA ARG A 22 26.52 25.53 55.51
C ARG A 22 26.46 24.19 56.26
N ILE A 23 26.58 23.07 55.56
CA ILE A 23 26.85 21.77 56.17
C ILE A 23 28.36 21.51 56.16
N ASN A 24 28.87 21.16 57.33
CA ASN A 24 30.27 21.12 57.70
C ASN A 24 31.12 20.11 56.93
N LEU A 25 32.29 20.60 56.53
CA LEU A 25 33.37 19.94 55.80
C LEU A 25 34.13 18.97 56.71
N ARG A 26 33.60 17.77 56.98
CA ARG A 26 34.32 16.77 57.82
C ARG A 26 34.12 15.29 57.47
N TRP A 27 33.96 14.92 56.20
CA TRP A 27 34.18 13.52 55.78
C TRP A 27 34.70 13.47 54.33
N LEU A 28 36.02 13.58 54.15
CA LEU A 28 36.72 13.42 52.86
C LEU A 28 38.05 12.70 53.09
N ARG A 29 38.01 11.36 53.17
CA ARG A 29 39.10 10.39 52.89
C ARG A 29 38.42 9.03 52.73
N GLY A 30 38.48 8.28 51.64
CA GLY A 30 39.06 8.41 50.31
C GLY A 30 38.68 7.13 49.56
N ALA A 31 38.12 7.25 48.37
CA ALA A 31 37.96 6.16 47.40
C ALA A 31 37.67 6.78 46.02
N LEU A 32 38.68 7.45 45.46
CA LEU A 32 38.73 7.74 44.03
C LEU A 32 39.15 6.44 43.33
N LEU A 33 38.17 5.62 42.95
CA LEU A 33 38.35 4.64 41.88
C LEU A 33 37.63 5.19 40.65
N ALA A 34 38.40 5.29 39.57
CA ALA A 34 38.08 5.97 38.34
C ALA A 34 36.74 5.52 37.73
N ALA A 35 35.73 6.40 37.76
CA ALA A 35 34.61 6.33 36.83
C ALA A 35 35.05 7.00 35.51
N GLY A 36 35.97 6.34 34.80
CA GLY A 36 36.16 6.60 33.37
C GLY A 36 34.90 6.16 32.66
N LEU A 37 34.01 7.10 32.36
CA LEU A 37 32.87 6.87 31.50
C LEU A 37 33.43 6.64 30.08
N ILE A 38 33.78 5.40 29.76
CA ILE A 38 34.12 4.99 28.41
C ILE A 38 32.82 5.13 27.61
N LEU A 39 32.69 6.21 26.86
CA LEU A 39 31.78 6.26 25.72
C LEU A 39 32.38 5.32 24.68
N ALA A 40 32.12 4.02 24.82
CA ALA A 40 32.37 3.07 23.76
C ALA A 40 31.41 3.47 22.64
N ALA A 41 31.92 4.20 21.64
CA ALA A 41 31.24 4.29 20.36
C ALA A 41 31.10 2.85 19.87
N ARG A 42 29.90 2.28 20.05
CA ARG A 42 29.57 0.97 19.51
C ARG A 42 29.73 1.12 18.00
N ALA A 43 30.77 0.48 17.45
CA ALA A 43 30.88 0.35 16.01
C ALA A 43 29.52 -0.16 15.49
N PRO A 44 28.95 0.42 14.43
CA PRO A 44 27.74 -0.15 13.85
C PRO A 44 28.01 -1.63 13.60
N ALA A 45 27.13 -2.50 14.09
CA ALA A 45 27.21 -3.91 13.75
C ALA A 45 27.24 -3.96 12.21
N THR A 46 28.29 -4.55 11.65
CA THR A 46 28.32 -4.83 10.21
C THR A 46 27.14 -5.75 9.95
N ALA A 47 26.20 -5.31 9.10
CA ALA A 47 25.07 -6.14 8.70
C ALA A 47 25.59 -7.52 8.29
N ALA A 48 25.09 -8.56 8.94
CA ALA A 48 25.60 -9.91 8.87
C ALA A 48 24.62 -10.75 8.08
N CYS A 49 24.71 -10.61 6.75
CA CYS A 49 23.79 -11.23 5.83
C CYS A 49 23.61 -12.74 6.06
N GLY A 50 22.34 -13.15 6.12
CA GLY A 50 21.94 -14.54 6.23
C GLY A 50 21.81 -15.02 7.67
N ASN A 51 21.64 -14.11 8.62
CA ASN A 51 21.47 -14.44 10.04
C ASN A 51 19.98 -14.48 10.46
N GLY A 52 19.06 -14.18 9.54
CA GLY A 52 17.61 -14.17 9.76
C GLY A 52 17.06 -12.88 10.38
N ILE A 53 17.87 -11.82 10.43
CA ILE A 53 17.52 -10.52 11.00
C ILE A 53 17.72 -9.48 9.92
N LEU A 54 16.65 -8.82 9.47
CA LEU A 54 16.76 -7.74 8.49
C LEU A 54 17.45 -6.52 9.12
N GLU A 55 18.69 -6.27 8.71
CA GLU A 55 19.53 -5.16 9.19
C GLU A 55 19.58 -3.99 8.19
N ILE A 56 20.14 -2.86 8.62
CA ILE A 56 20.27 -1.68 7.76
C ILE A 56 21.25 -1.99 6.60
N ASN A 57 20.82 -1.70 5.37
CA ASN A 57 21.49 -2.04 4.09
C ASN A 57 21.24 -3.45 3.55
N GLU A 58 20.35 -4.22 4.18
CA GLU A 58 19.82 -5.46 3.62
C GLU A 58 18.44 -5.21 3.03
N SER A 59 18.14 -5.88 1.92
CA SER A 59 16.78 -5.85 1.33
C SER A 59 15.96 -7.10 1.70
N CYS A 60 16.65 -8.14 2.18
CA CYS A 60 16.10 -9.38 2.69
C CYS A 60 17.14 -10.02 3.62
N ASP A 61 16.71 -10.80 4.60
CA ASP A 61 17.58 -11.73 5.34
C ASP A 61 16.73 -12.89 5.85
N ASP A 62 16.62 -13.93 5.03
CA ASP A 62 15.79 -15.12 5.31
C ASP A 62 16.49 -16.15 6.20
N GLY A 63 17.76 -15.92 6.54
CA GLY A 63 18.52 -16.79 7.44
C GLY A 63 19.32 -17.93 6.80
N ASP A 64 20.16 -18.50 7.67
CA ASP A 64 21.29 -19.42 7.49
C ASP A 64 22.07 -19.33 6.16
N SER A 65 22.25 -18.09 5.70
CA SER A 65 23.04 -17.59 4.56
C SER A 65 22.26 -17.10 3.33
N ASN A 66 20.91 -17.14 3.34
CA ASN A 66 19.94 -16.43 2.46
C ASN A 66 18.71 -17.25 1.99
N GLY A 67 18.22 -18.21 2.79
CA GLY A 67 16.90 -18.83 2.54
C GLY A 67 16.87 -20.05 1.58
N ARG A 68 15.66 -20.61 1.38
CA ARG A 68 15.42 -21.84 0.56
C ARG A 68 14.46 -21.64 -0.60
N ASP A 69 13.72 -20.54 -0.59
CA ASP A 69 12.75 -20.17 -1.62
C ASP A 69 13.38 -19.35 -2.76
N GLY A 70 14.66 -19.01 -2.64
CA GLY A 70 15.41 -18.25 -3.65
C GLY A 70 15.06 -16.76 -3.69
N CYS A 71 14.34 -16.25 -2.70
CA CYS A 71 13.95 -14.83 -2.63
C CYS A 71 15.10 -13.91 -2.27
N CYS A 72 16.07 -14.42 -1.49
CA CYS A 72 17.20 -13.64 -1.04
C CYS A 72 18.51 -14.17 -1.64
N THR A 73 19.40 -13.29 -2.09
CA THR A 73 20.76 -13.66 -2.54
C THR A 73 21.74 -13.73 -1.36
N THR A 74 22.90 -14.35 -1.57
CA THR A 74 23.93 -14.50 -0.52
C THR A 74 24.55 -13.17 -0.08
N ASN A 75 24.20 -12.07 -0.76
CA ASN A 75 24.58 -10.70 -0.43
C ASN A 75 23.38 -9.88 0.07
N CYS A 76 22.29 -10.54 0.51
CA CYS A 76 21.08 -9.93 1.07
C CYS A 76 20.41 -8.91 0.15
N GLN A 77 20.52 -9.19 -1.15
CA GLN A 77 19.74 -8.55 -2.21
C GLN A 77 18.52 -9.41 -2.53
N LEU A 78 17.34 -8.80 -2.58
CA LEU A 78 16.12 -9.42 -3.02
C LEU A 78 16.25 -9.80 -4.50
N VAL A 79 15.89 -11.04 -4.84
CA VAL A 79 15.79 -11.51 -6.22
C VAL A 79 14.46 -11.03 -6.77
N ASP A 80 14.48 -9.83 -7.33
CA ASP A 80 13.29 -9.09 -7.75
C ASP A 80 13.63 -8.33 -9.05
N SER A 81 13.18 -8.89 -10.18
CA SER A 81 13.56 -8.45 -11.51
C SER A 81 12.86 -7.14 -11.94
N ASP A 82 11.62 -6.93 -11.51
CA ASP A 82 10.81 -5.75 -11.82
C ASP A 82 10.83 -4.69 -10.70
N ARG A 83 11.44 -4.98 -9.55
CA ARG A 83 11.67 -4.10 -8.40
C ARG A 83 10.39 -3.66 -7.71
N ASP A 84 9.36 -4.51 -7.71
CA ASP A 84 8.07 -4.21 -7.09
C ASP A 84 8.03 -4.56 -5.58
N GLY A 85 9.14 -5.11 -5.05
CA GLY A 85 9.30 -5.51 -3.66
C GLY A 85 8.84 -6.95 -3.38
N ILE A 86 8.53 -7.72 -4.41
CA ILE A 86 8.17 -9.15 -4.34
C ILE A 86 9.29 -9.94 -5.01
N CYS A 87 9.76 -11.01 -4.37
CA CYS A 87 10.75 -11.86 -5.03
C CYS A 87 10.14 -12.64 -6.20
N ASP A 88 10.91 -12.84 -7.26
CA ASP A 88 10.52 -13.54 -8.50
C ASP A 88 9.97 -14.96 -8.26
N SER A 89 10.36 -15.64 -7.19
CA SER A 89 9.83 -16.98 -6.87
C SER A 89 8.45 -16.94 -6.19
N LEU A 90 8.09 -15.81 -5.60
CA LEU A 90 6.79 -15.54 -5.01
C LEU A 90 5.91 -14.63 -5.88
N ASP A 91 6.48 -14.02 -6.90
CA ASP A 91 5.78 -13.22 -7.89
C ASP A 91 5.59 -13.97 -9.20
N GLY A 92 4.34 -14.08 -9.65
CA GLY A 92 4.06 -14.63 -10.98
C GLY A 92 4.12 -13.56 -12.08
N CYS A 93 4.50 -12.33 -11.74
CA CYS A 93 4.40 -11.16 -12.59
C CYS A 93 5.67 -10.32 -12.73
N SER A 94 6.85 -10.93 -12.66
CA SER A 94 8.14 -10.22 -12.63
C SER A 94 8.59 -9.60 -13.96
N SER A 95 7.67 -9.36 -14.90
CA SER A 95 7.96 -8.60 -16.11
C SER A 95 8.11 -7.12 -15.75
N PRO A 96 9.17 -6.41 -16.20
CA PRO A 96 9.32 -4.97 -15.97
C PRO A 96 8.15 -4.12 -16.50
N ASN A 97 7.38 -4.66 -17.44
CA ASN A 97 6.17 -4.04 -17.98
C ASN A 97 5.01 -5.04 -17.87
N PRO A 98 4.39 -5.19 -16.69
CA PRO A 98 3.28 -6.11 -16.51
C PRO A 98 2.00 -5.52 -17.14
N ALA A 99 1.06 -6.38 -17.53
CA ALA A 99 -0.27 -5.91 -17.92
C ALA A 99 -0.95 -5.25 -16.72
N LEU A 100 -1.65 -4.14 -16.94
CA LEU A 100 -2.38 -3.45 -15.88
C LEU A 100 -3.81 -3.99 -15.80
N VAL A 101 -4.28 -4.23 -14.57
CA VAL A 101 -5.68 -4.58 -14.35
C VAL A 101 -6.54 -3.31 -14.41
N ASP A 102 -7.50 -3.31 -15.31
CA ASP A 102 -8.49 -2.24 -15.48
C ASP A 102 -9.59 -2.31 -14.42
N ALA A 103 -10.00 -1.13 -13.95
CA ALA A 103 -11.02 -0.93 -12.92
C ALA A 103 -10.89 -1.89 -11.70
N PRO A 104 -9.69 -2.04 -11.11
CA PRO A 104 -9.49 -2.99 -10.04
C PRO A 104 -10.16 -2.48 -8.76
N ARG A 105 -10.72 -3.39 -7.98
CA ARG A 105 -11.22 -3.11 -6.63
C ARG A 105 -10.72 -4.19 -5.70
N PHE A 106 -10.17 -3.75 -4.57
CA PHE A 106 -9.70 -4.63 -3.52
C PHE A 106 -10.38 -4.26 -2.21
N THR A 107 -10.78 -5.26 -1.42
CA THR A 107 -11.46 -5.04 -0.15
C THR A 107 -11.02 -6.11 0.83
N VAL A 108 -10.64 -5.67 2.04
CA VAL A 108 -10.37 -6.55 3.17
C VAL A 108 -11.33 -6.22 4.29
N GLY A 109 -12.10 -7.18 4.76
CA GLY A 109 -12.94 -7.05 5.95
C GLY A 109 -12.34 -7.83 7.12
N GLY A 110 -12.50 -7.35 8.34
CA GLY A 110 -11.86 -7.95 9.52
C GLY A 110 -10.53 -7.31 9.90
N VAL A 111 -10.08 -6.25 9.23
CA VAL A 111 -8.75 -5.62 9.46
C VAL A 111 -8.48 -5.14 10.89
N SER A 112 -9.50 -5.09 11.75
CA SER A 112 -9.39 -4.75 13.17
C SER A 112 -9.74 -5.91 14.12
N THR A 113 -9.97 -7.11 13.59
CA THR A 113 -10.24 -8.35 14.33
C THR A 113 -8.98 -9.24 14.33
N PRO A 114 -8.92 -10.29 15.19
CA PRO A 114 -7.76 -11.17 15.24
C PRO A 114 -7.47 -11.83 13.89
N ALA A 115 -6.19 -12.01 13.56
CA ALA A 115 -5.77 -12.71 12.35
C ALA A 115 -6.44 -14.10 12.22
N GLY A 116 -6.80 -14.48 10.99
CA GLY A 116 -7.44 -15.76 10.69
C GLY A 116 -8.97 -15.70 10.57
N ASP A 117 -9.59 -14.53 10.72
CA ASP A 117 -11.00 -14.30 10.41
C ASP A 117 -11.25 -13.32 9.25
N ASP A 118 -10.18 -12.82 8.62
CA ASP A 118 -10.29 -11.81 7.58
C ASP A 118 -10.97 -12.36 6.33
N THR A 119 -11.67 -11.44 5.66
CA THR A 119 -12.26 -11.66 4.34
C THR A 119 -11.53 -10.80 3.33
N LEU A 120 -11.36 -11.34 2.12
CA LEU A 120 -10.72 -10.64 1.02
C LEU A 120 -11.62 -10.72 -0.20
N ARG A 121 -11.68 -9.63 -0.96
CA ARG A 121 -12.31 -9.61 -2.27
C ARG A 121 -11.50 -8.77 -3.25
N PHE A 122 -11.19 -9.35 -4.39
CA PHE A 122 -10.60 -8.66 -5.52
C PHE A 122 -11.50 -8.80 -6.76
N THR A 123 -11.65 -7.73 -7.52
CA THR A 123 -12.31 -7.74 -8.84
C THR A 123 -11.59 -6.83 -9.81
N GLY A 124 -11.57 -7.17 -11.09
CA GLY A 124 -11.00 -6.31 -12.13
C GLY A 124 -11.14 -6.92 -13.52
N LEU A 125 -10.65 -6.21 -14.53
CA LEU A 125 -10.53 -6.68 -15.91
C LEU A 125 -9.05 -6.77 -16.26
N LEU A 126 -8.56 -7.96 -16.62
CA LEU A 126 -7.18 -8.16 -17.01
C LEU A 126 -7.11 -8.43 -18.51
N THR A 127 -6.42 -7.56 -19.25
CA THR A 127 -6.17 -7.75 -20.68
C THR A 127 -4.75 -8.26 -20.88
N LEU A 128 -4.60 -9.42 -21.50
CA LEU A 128 -3.33 -10.09 -21.71
C LEU A 128 -2.91 -10.03 -23.18
N GLU A 129 -1.62 -10.25 -23.45
CA GLU A 129 -1.14 -10.41 -24.83
C GLU A 129 -1.40 -11.82 -25.37
N SER A 130 -1.44 -12.83 -24.48
CA SER A 130 -1.71 -14.22 -24.82
C SER A 130 -3.19 -14.59 -24.72
N THR A 131 -3.65 -15.46 -25.62
CA THR A 131 -4.99 -16.07 -25.56
C THR A 131 -5.01 -17.44 -24.88
N SER A 132 -3.83 -18.00 -24.59
CA SER A 132 -3.65 -19.33 -23.98
C SER A 132 -3.63 -19.22 -22.46
N VAL A 133 -4.84 -19.16 -21.88
CA VAL A 133 -5.08 -19.11 -20.44
C VAL A 133 -5.90 -20.33 -20.07
N ASP A 134 -5.40 -21.12 -19.11
CA ASP A 134 -6.13 -22.27 -18.56
C ASP A 134 -5.74 -22.52 -17.09
N PRO A 135 -6.26 -21.71 -16.15
CA PRO A 135 -5.92 -21.85 -14.74
C PRO A 135 -6.48 -23.15 -14.12
N ALA A 136 -7.43 -23.82 -14.77
CA ALA A 136 -7.90 -25.12 -14.27
C ALA A 136 -6.86 -26.22 -14.43
N SER A 137 -6.01 -26.19 -15.45
CA SER A 137 -4.92 -27.18 -15.59
C SER A 137 -3.59 -26.64 -15.05
N ARG A 138 -3.34 -25.34 -15.21
CA ARG A 138 -2.05 -24.71 -14.89
C ARG A 138 -2.00 -24.05 -13.51
N GLY A 139 -3.15 -23.85 -12.86
CA GLY A 139 -3.24 -23.14 -11.59
C GLY A 139 -3.19 -21.62 -11.74
N MET A 140 -3.03 -20.92 -10.63
CA MET A 140 -3.00 -19.46 -10.55
C MET A 140 -2.17 -19.02 -9.35
N ARG A 141 -1.54 -17.85 -9.42
CA ARG A 141 -0.91 -17.18 -8.27
C ARG A 141 -1.57 -15.83 -8.01
N ILE A 142 -1.77 -15.52 -6.73
CA ILE A 142 -2.14 -14.18 -6.27
C ILE A 142 -1.17 -13.77 -5.17
N THR A 143 -0.56 -12.60 -5.37
CA THR A 143 0.28 -11.96 -4.36
C THR A 143 -0.28 -10.56 -4.09
N VAL A 144 -0.44 -10.23 -2.81
CA VAL A 144 -0.84 -8.89 -2.37
C VAL A 144 0.29 -8.35 -1.51
N THR A 145 0.84 -7.22 -1.91
CA THR A 145 2.00 -6.61 -1.27
C THR A 145 1.68 -5.18 -0.90
N GLN A 146 2.25 -4.75 0.21
CA GLN A 146 2.24 -3.35 0.60
C GLN A 146 3.67 -2.84 0.64
N ALA A 147 3.91 -1.70 -0.02
CA ALA A 147 5.22 -1.05 -0.05
C ALA A 147 5.75 -0.88 1.39
N PHE A 148 7.07 -1.01 1.59
CA PHE A 148 7.75 -0.92 2.91
C PHE A 148 7.36 -1.99 3.96
N VAL A 149 6.45 -2.90 3.64
CA VAL A 149 5.97 -3.95 4.55
C VAL A 149 6.27 -5.33 3.99
N GLY A 150 6.04 -5.54 2.69
CA GLY A 150 6.16 -6.82 2.02
C GLY A 150 4.81 -7.52 1.79
N PRO A 151 4.81 -8.83 1.50
CA PRO A 151 3.60 -9.55 1.12
C PRO A 151 2.63 -9.73 2.30
N ILE A 152 1.40 -9.28 2.10
CA ILE A 152 0.24 -9.54 2.97
C ILE A 152 -0.39 -10.90 2.63
N LEU A 153 -0.34 -11.30 1.36
CA LEU A 153 -0.81 -12.58 0.86
C LEU A 153 0.15 -13.05 -0.24
N ALA A 154 0.57 -14.30 -0.20
CA ALA A 154 1.22 -14.98 -1.32
C ALA A 154 0.61 -16.39 -1.42
N ALA A 155 -0.33 -16.58 -2.35
CA ALA A 155 -1.05 -17.85 -2.51
C ALA A 155 -0.86 -18.42 -3.91
N VAL A 156 -0.49 -19.71 -3.93
CA VAL A 156 -0.50 -20.54 -5.14
C VAL A 156 -1.74 -21.41 -5.11
N ILE A 157 -2.57 -21.29 -6.13
CA ILE A 157 -3.78 -22.08 -6.35
C ILE A 157 -3.42 -23.17 -7.35
N PRO A 158 -3.30 -24.44 -6.93
CA PRO A 158 -2.90 -25.49 -7.84
C PRO A 158 -3.97 -25.72 -8.92
N GLY A 159 -3.54 -26.15 -10.09
CA GLY A 159 -4.45 -26.70 -11.10
C GLY A 159 -5.10 -28.00 -10.62
N GLY A 160 -6.19 -28.39 -11.27
CA GLY A 160 -6.92 -29.63 -11.03
C GLY A 160 -8.04 -29.45 -10.02
N ASN A 161 -7.91 -30.07 -8.85
CA ASN A 161 -9.00 -30.18 -7.89
C ASN A 161 -9.51 -28.79 -7.43
N GLY A 162 -10.82 -28.65 -7.29
CA GLY A 162 -11.48 -27.38 -6.97
C GLY A 162 -11.78 -26.51 -8.19
N TRP A 163 -11.15 -26.75 -9.33
CA TRP A 163 -11.47 -26.05 -10.58
C TRP A 163 -12.60 -26.71 -11.35
N THR A 164 -13.38 -25.87 -12.03
CA THR A 164 -14.34 -26.27 -13.06
C THR A 164 -14.11 -25.36 -14.25
N ALA A 165 -13.81 -25.95 -15.41
CA ALA A 165 -13.66 -25.24 -16.67
C ALA A 165 -14.92 -25.43 -17.52
N ARG A 166 -15.32 -24.38 -18.24
CA ARG A 166 -16.37 -24.46 -19.25
C ARG A 166 -15.79 -25.14 -20.50
N ALA A 167 -16.60 -25.92 -21.22
CA ALA A 167 -16.15 -26.70 -22.38
C ALA A 167 -15.55 -25.83 -23.49
N GLU A 168 -16.02 -24.60 -23.63
CA GLU A 168 -15.55 -23.63 -24.62
C GLU A 168 -14.18 -23.01 -24.28
N GLY A 169 -13.62 -23.27 -23.10
CA GLY A 169 -12.30 -22.72 -22.70
C GLY A 169 -12.30 -21.20 -22.51
N ASP A 170 -13.45 -20.63 -22.10
CA ASP A 170 -13.65 -19.19 -21.92
C ASP A 170 -14.01 -18.81 -20.48
N ALA A 171 -14.25 -19.77 -19.59
CA ALA A 171 -14.62 -19.52 -18.21
C ALA A 171 -14.16 -20.63 -17.28
N TRP A 172 -13.64 -20.23 -16.12
CA TRP A 172 -13.15 -21.10 -15.07
C TRP A 172 -13.65 -20.62 -13.71
N SER A 173 -14.02 -21.56 -12.86
CA SER A 173 -14.35 -21.28 -11.47
C SER A 173 -13.58 -22.20 -10.54
N TYR A 174 -12.99 -21.64 -9.50
CA TYR A 174 -12.39 -22.38 -8.39
C TYR A 174 -13.30 -22.32 -7.18
N HIS A 175 -13.37 -23.42 -6.42
CA HIS A 175 -14.08 -23.46 -5.14
C HIS A 175 -13.33 -24.33 -4.13
N ASP A 176 -13.01 -23.71 -2.99
CA ASP A 176 -12.39 -24.33 -1.84
C ASP A 176 -13.06 -23.80 -0.56
N PRO A 177 -14.02 -24.53 0.02
CA PRO A 177 -14.73 -24.09 1.23
C PRO A 177 -13.82 -23.90 2.46
N LEU A 178 -12.66 -24.54 2.47
CA LEU A 178 -11.73 -24.48 3.60
C LEU A 178 -10.77 -23.29 3.48
N GLY A 179 -10.47 -22.86 2.25
CA GLY A 179 -9.50 -21.80 1.98
C GLY A 179 -8.08 -22.30 2.21
N SER A 180 -7.80 -23.56 1.83
CA SER A 180 -6.53 -24.25 2.07
C SER A 180 -5.34 -23.53 1.44
N ASN A 181 -5.55 -22.73 0.40
CA ASN A 181 -4.51 -21.94 -0.26
C ASN A 181 -4.65 -20.46 0.09
N GLY A 182 -3.96 -20.03 1.16
CA GLY A 182 -3.94 -18.63 1.58
C GLY A 182 -5.31 -18.05 1.93
N GLY A 183 -6.28 -18.86 2.37
CA GLY A 183 -7.66 -18.47 2.65
C GLY A 183 -8.52 -18.22 1.40
N ILE A 184 -8.00 -18.44 0.19
CA ILE A 184 -8.76 -18.23 -1.05
C ILE A 184 -9.83 -19.32 -1.21
N THR A 185 -11.09 -18.90 -1.27
CA THR A 185 -12.24 -19.81 -1.26
C THR A 185 -12.98 -19.89 -2.59
N ARG A 186 -12.92 -18.83 -3.40
CA ARG A 186 -13.57 -18.80 -4.72
C ARG A 186 -12.80 -17.93 -5.69
N ILE A 187 -12.65 -18.41 -6.92
CA ILE A 187 -12.12 -17.65 -8.04
C ILE A 187 -13.07 -17.80 -9.21
N VAL A 188 -13.25 -16.71 -9.97
CA VAL A 188 -13.88 -16.73 -11.28
C VAL A 188 -12.96 -16.00 -12.23
N VAL A 189 -12.55 -16.70 -13.28
CA VAL A 189 -11.85 -16.15 -14.44
C VAL A 189 -12.76 -16.35 -15.64
N ARG A 190 -13.15 -15.27 -16.32
CA ARG A 190 -14.03 -15.39 -17.48
C ARG A 190 -13.55 -14.48 -18.60
N ARG A 191 -13.20 -15.06 -19.74
CA ARG A 191 -12.93 -14.33 -20.97
C ARG A 191 -14.18 -13.55 -21.35
N LYS A 192 -14.02 -12.25 -21.51
CA LYS A 192 -15.09 -11.33 -21.87
C LYS A 192 -15.04 -11.12 -23.39
N TRP A 193 -13.88 -10.72 -23.93
CA TRP A 193 -13.64 -10.28 -25.32
C TRP A 193 -12.17 -10.58 -25.64
N SER A 194 -11.83 -11.13 -26.82
CA SER A 194 -10.43 -11.37 -27.23
C SER A 194 -9.53 -11.98 -26.14
N THR A 195 -8.65 -11.17 -25.54
CA THR A 195 -7.69 -11.48 -24.45
C THR A 195 -8.02 -10.79 -23.12
N THR A 196 -9.21 -10.21 -22.98
CA THR A 196 -9.68 -9.57 -21.75
C THR A 196 -10.47 -10.54 -20.88
N PHE A 197 -10.08 -10.65 -19.61
CA PHE A 197 -10.66 -11.56 -18.62
C PHE A 197 -11.27 -10.78 -17.46
N VAL A 198 -12.50 -11.12 -17.09
CA VAL A 198 -13.12 -10.71 -15.83
C VAL A 198 -12.55 -11.56 -14.72
N LEU A 199 -12.02 -10.91 -13.68
CA LEU A 199 -11.49 -11.54 -12.49
C LEU A 199 -12.39 -11.26 -11.29
N ARG A 200 -12.66 -12.30 -10.50
CA ARG A 200 -13.26 -12.19 -9.18
C ARG A 200 -12.62 -13.22 -8.26
N ILE A 201 -12.04 -12.76 -7.16
CA ILE A 201 -11.34 -13.59 -6.18
C ILE A 201 -11.91 -13.28 -4.81
N GLU A 202 -12.23 -14.32 -4.04
CA GLU A 202 -12.77 -14.20 -2.70
C GLU A 202 -11.99 -15.08 -1.73
N GLY A 203 -11.54 -14.48 -0.63
CA GLY A 203 -10.87 -15.15 0.47
C GLY A 203 -11.64 -15.01 1.78
N ARG A 204 -11.48 -15.99 2.67
CA ARG A 204 -12.05 -16.03 4.01
C ARG A 204 -11.08 -16.73 4.95
N ARG A 205 -11.18 -16.42 6.25
CA ARG A 205 -10.35 -17.00 7.30
C ARG A 205 -8.85 -16.73 7.10
N GLY A 206 -8.54 -15.61 6.43
CA GLY A 206 -7.16 -15.20 6.19
C GLY A 206 -6.64 -14.26 7.27
N ALA A 207 -5.37 -13.91 7.14
CA ALA A 207 -4.75 -12.80 7.84
C ALA A 207 -4.32 -11.78 6.76
N TYR A 208 -5.24 -10.91 6.38
CA TYR A 208 -5.10 -9.99 5.24
C TYR A 208 -5.01 -8.52 5.66
N ALA A 209 -4.95 -8.23 6.96
CA ALA A 209 -4.89 -6.87 7.48
C ALA A 209 -3.64 -6.14 6.94
N PRO A 210 -3.79 -5.00 6.23
CA PRO A 210 -2.65 -4.20 5.79
C PRO A 210 -2.05 -3.41 6.96
N ALA A 211 -0.78 -3.03 6.84
CA ALA A 211 -0.13 -2.13 7.81
C ALA A 211 -0.44 -0.64 7.56
N TYR A 212 -1.16 -0.31 6.48
CA TYR A 212 -1.49 1.07 6.06
C TYR A 212 -0.25 1.97 5.86
N ARG A 213 0.88 1.36 5.49
CA ARG A 213 2.14 2.06 5.25
C ARG A 213 2.47 1.91 3.77
N GLY A 214 2.03 2.87 2.95
CA GLY A 214 2.37 2.90 1.52
C GLY A 214 1.35 2.24 0.58
N PRO A 215 1.61 2.37 -0.73
CA PRO A 215 0.78 1.78 -1.80
C PRO A 215 0.62 0.27 -1.69
N LEU A 216 -0.47 -0.24 -2.26
CA LEU A 216 -0.82 -1.66 -2.30
C LEU A 216 -0.81 -2.16 -3.74
N THR A 217 -0.14 -3.29 -3.97
CA THR A 217 -0.07 -3.96 -5.26
C THR A 217 -0.70 -5.35 -5.15
N VAL A 218 -1.54 -5.70 -6.12
CA VAL A 218 -2.05 -7.06 -6.30
C VAL A 218 -1.46 -7.61 -7.60
N SER A 219 -0.53 -8.55 -7.49
CA SER A 219 0.01 -9.32 -8.60
C SER A 219 -0.85 -10.57 -8.85
N LEU A 220 -1.15 -10.83 -10.12
CA LEU A 220 -2.00 -11.93 -10.56
C LEU A 220 -1.37 -12.64 -11.74
N ALA A 221 -1.11 -13.94 -11.56
CA ALA A 221 -0.63 -14.82 -12.60
C ALA A 221 -1.67 -15.92 -12.86
N LEU A 222 -2.15 -16.05 -14.10
CA LEU A 222 -3.12 -17.08 -14.50
C LEU A 222 -2.44 -18.42 -14.84
N ASP A 223 -1.35 -18.70 -14.12
CA ASP A 223 -0.59 -19.94 -14.06
C ASP A 223 0.03 -20.02 -12.65
N ALA A 224 0.26 -21.22 -12.14
CA ALA A 224 1.04 -21.43 -10.93
C ALA A 224 2.56 -21.33 -11.16
N ASP A 225 3.03 -21.62 -12.38
CA ASP A 225 4.44 -21.49 -12.77
C ASP A 225 4.78 -20.01 -13.05
N PRO A 226 5.64 -19.36 -12.24
CA PRO A 226 6.00 -17.95 -12.42
C PRO A 226 6.70 -17.68 -13.76
N ALA A 227 7.40 -18.67 -14.34
CA ALA A 227 8.12 -18.48 -15.61
C ALA A 227 7.20 -18.52 -16.85
N ALA A 228 5.98 -19.04 -16.70
CA ALA A 228 5.07 -19.31 -17.81
C ALA A 228 3.74 -18.55 -17.71
N ALA A 229 3.60 -17.67 -16.71
CA ALA A 229 2.34 -17.06 -16.36
C ALA A 229 1.96 -15.89 -17.27
N ALA A 230 0.76 -15.98 -17.85
CA ALA A 230 0.08 -14.80 -18.35
C ALA A 230 -0.42 -14.00 -17.13
N CYS A 231 0.01 -12.75 -17.04
CA CYS A 231 0.08 -12.06 -15.77
C CYS A 231 -0.41 -10.60 -15.87
N GLY A 232 -0.85 -10.01 -14.77
CA GLY A 232 -0.93 -8.56 -14.62
C GLY A 232 -1.01 -8.09 -13.17
N VAL A 233 -0.87 -6.78 -12.99
CA VAL A 233 -0.82 -6.11 -11.68
C VAL A 233 -1.93 -5.08 -11.54
N ALA A 234 -2.48 -4.97 -10.33
CA ALA A 234 -3.33 -3.87 -9.92
C ALA A 234 -2.60 -3.05 -8.86
N ARG A 235 -2.35 -1.77 -9.14
CA ARG A 235 -1.71 -0.84 -8.20
C ARG A 235 -2.73 0.10 -7.61
N PHE A 236 -2.64 0.32 -6.30
CA PHE A 236 -3.48 1.25 -5.56
C PHE A 236 -2.59 2.18 -4.74
N SER A 237 -2.73 3.48 -4.96
CA SER A 237 -2.07 4.47 -4.10
C SER A 237 -2.72 4.51 -2.72
N MET A 238 -2.07 5.21 -1.79
CA MET A 238 -2.63 5.42 -0.45
C MET A 238 -3.94 6.22 -0.47
N SER A 239 -4.14 7.11 -1.43
CA SER A 239 -5.39 7.89 -1.53
C SER A 239 -6.56 7.02 -2.00
N ARG A 240 -6.25 5.96 -2.75
CA ARG A 240 -7.24 5.02 -3.28
C ARG A 240 -7.65 3.95 -2.28
N CYS A 241 -6.84 3.73 -1.25
CA CYS A 241 -7.04 2.73 -0.20
C CYS A 241 -7.36 3.39 1.15
N GLY A 242 -8.59 3.24 1.64
CA GLY A 242 -9.00 3.84 2.91
C GLY A 242 -9.79 2.88 3.80
N PRO A 243 -9.72 3.04 5.14
CA PRO A 243 -10.62 2.34 6.04
C PRO A 243 -12.06 2.85 5.87
N SER A 244 -13.03 1.97 6.05
CA SER A 244 -14.44 2.34 6.23
C SER A 244 -14.60 3.20 7.49
N THR A 245 -15.73 3.90 7.61
CA THR A 245 -16.08 4.69 8.81
C THR A 245 -16.00 3.86 10.10
N SER A 246 -16.23 2.55 10.02
CA SER A 246 -16.15 1.64 11.16
C SER A 246 -14.73 1.18 11.52
N GLY A 247 -13.76 1.44 10.65
CA GLY A 247 -12.38 0.92 10.74
C GLY A 247 -12.23 -0.58 10.46
N ARG A 248 -13.33 -1.33 10.28
CA ARG A 248 -13.33 -2.81 10.12
C ARG A 248 -13.08 -3.30 8.70
N THR A 249 -13.00 -2.41 7.74
CA THR A 249 -12.88 -2.76 6.33
C THR A 249 -11.91 -1.80 5.67
N LEU A 250 -10.88 -2.31 5.01
CA LEU A 250 -10.10 -1.59 4.03
C LEU A 250 -10.81 -1.69 2.68
N ARG A 251 -10.96 -0.56 1.99
CA ARG A 251 -11.42 -0.54 0.60
C ARG A 251 -10.43 0.21 -0.26
N CYS A 252 -10.00 -0.43 -1.34
CA CYS A 252 -9.22 0.18 -2.40
C CYS A 252 -10.07 0.26 -3.68
N ASP A 253 -10.23 1.47 -4.21
CA ASP A 253 -11.08 1.75 -5.37
C ASP A 253 -10.26 2.12 -6.61
N PRO A 254 -10.77 1.79 -7.81
CA PRO A 254 -10.07 2.11 -9.06
C PRO A 254 -9.92 3.61 -9.23
N VAL A 255 -8.96 4.04 -10.05
CA VAL A 255 -8.81 5.44 -10.44
C VAL A 255 -10.14 5.96 -11.02
N PRO A 256 -10.67 7.10 -10.55
CA PRO A 256 -11.86 7.69 -11.13
C PRO A 256 -11.59 8.08 -12.59
N PRO A 257 -12.52 7.83 -13.53
CA PRO A 257 -12.37 8.33 -14.88
C PRO A 257 -12.39 9.87 -14.88
N LEU A 258 -11.65 10.46 -15.80
CA LEU A 258 -11.76 11.90 -16.08
C LEU A 258 -13.18 12.21 -16.56
N VAL A 259 -13.80 13.24 -15.97
CA VAL A 259 -15.16 13.65 -16.30
C VAL A 259 -15.11 15.01 -16.99
N PRO A 260 -15.67 15.18 -18.19
CA PRO A 260 -15.69 16.47 -18.86
C PRO A 260 -16.39 17.53 -18.01
N CYS A 261 -15.68 18.61 -17.67
CA CYS A 261 -16.24 19.73 -16.94
C CYS A 261 -17.04 20.63 -17.90
N ARG A 262 -18.28 20.97 -17.53
CA ARG A 262 -19.21 21.76 -18.35
C ARG A 262 -19.79 22.91 -17.55
N ASP A 263 -18.92 23.77 -17.03
CA ASP A 263 -19.32 25.07 -16.46
C ASP A 263 -18.60 26.17 -17.22
N SER A 264 -19.33 27.22 -17.59
CA SER A 264 -18.77 28.37 -18.30
C SER A 264 -18.14 29.39 -17.36
N ARG A 265 -18.37 29.29 -16.05
CA ARG A 265 -17.81 30.18 -15.05
C ARG A 265 -16.39 29.70 -14.68
N PRO A 266 -15.40 30.60 -14.61
CA PRO A 266 -14.00 30.25 -14.34
C PRO A 266 -13.76 29.43 -13.07
N ASP A 267 -14.27 29.87 -11.91
CA ASP A 267 -13.96 29.22 -10.62
C ASP A 267 -14.65 27.83 -10.48
N PRO A 268 -15.93 27.65 -10.85
CA PRO A 268 -16.54 26.31 -10.90
C PRO A 268 -15.89 25.36 -11.92
N LEU A 269 -15.41 25.89 -13.06
CA LEU A 269 -14.62 25.10 -14.00
C LEU A 269 -13.31 24.66 -13.35
N LEU A 270 -12.60 25.56 -12.68
CA LEU A 270 -11.36 25.28 -11.96
C LEU A 270 -11.53 24.19 -10.88
N GLU A 271 -12.58 24.26 -10.05
CA GLU A 271 -12.89 23.25 -9.03
C GLU A 271 -13.13 21.85 -9.63
N CYS A 272 -13.76 21.79 -10.80
CA CYS A 272 -13.99 20.54 -11.49
C CYS A 272 -12.68 20.00 -12.10
N GLU A 273 -11.91 20.86 -12.77
CA GLU A 273 -10.69 20.43 -13.46
C GLU A 273 -9.59 20.01 -12.50
N ILE A 274 -9.46 20.63 -11.32
CA ILE A 274 -8.47 20.17 -10.34
C ILE A 274 -8.76 18.74 -9.83
N ARG A 275 -10.01 18.27 -9.87
CA ARG A 275 -10.39 16.87 -9.60
C ARG A 275 -9.99 15.94 -10.74
N ASN A 276 -10.08 16.40 -11.98
CA ASN A 276 -9.58 15.69 -13.14
C ASN A 276 -8.05 15.56 -13.07
N VAL A 277 -7.33 16.63 -12.74
CA VAL A 277 -5.88 16.60 -12.53
C VAL A 277 -5.52 15.58 -11.44
N ALA A 278 -6.21 15.61 -10.30
CA ALA A 278 -5.99 14.62 -9.25
C ALA A 278 -6.24 13.18 -9.73
N SER A 279 -7.25 12.94 -10.57
CA SER A 279 -7.50 11.61 -11.15
C SER A 279 -6.42 11.22 -12.17
N ALA A 280 -5.87 12.18 -12.91
CA ALA A 280 -4.77 11.96 -13.84
C ALA A 280 -3.44 11.64 -13.12
N GLU A 281 -3.18 12.25 -11.97
CA GLU A 281 -2.07 11.89 -11.08
C GLU A 281 -2.17 10.45 -10.60
N GLU A 282 -3.36 10.02 -10.17
CA GLU A 282 -3.60 8.61 -9.79
C GLU A 282 -3.40 7.65 -10.97
N ALA A 283 -3.83 8.04 -12.18
CA ALA A 283 -3.57 7.25 -13.40
C ALA A 283 -2.07 7.18 -13.72
N TYR A 284 -1.34 8.29 -13.56
CA TYR A 284 0.10 8.33 -13.73
C TYR A 284 0.82 7.41 -12.75
N PHE A 285 0.41 7.41 -11.48
CA PHE A 285 0.94 6.53 -10.43
C PHE A 285 0.78 5.03 -10.77
N VAL A 286 -0.36 4.63 -11.32
CA VAL A 286 -0.60 3.21 -11.70
C VAL A 286 0.45 2.67 -12.68
N VAL A 287 1.01 3.55 -13.51
CA VAL A 287 2.02 3.21 -14.52
C VAL A 287 3.45 3.41 -14.01
N HIS A 288 3.69 4.45 -13.22
CA HIS A 288 5.06 4.90 -12.88
C HIS A 288 5.47 4.68 -11.43
N GLU A 289 4.53 4.29 -10.55
CA GLU A 289 4.76 4.08 -9.11
C GLU A 289 5.29 5.30 -8.34
N THR A 290 5.19 6.47 -8.98
CA THR A 290 5.48 7.79 -8.43
C THR A 290 4.47 8.76 -9.04
N TYR A 291 4.25 9.88 -8.36
CA TYR A 291 3.45 10.97 -8.91
C TYR A 291 4.28 11.89 -9.80
N TYR A 292 3.58 12.55 -10.72
CA TYR A 292 4.18 13.44 -11.70
C TYR A 292 4.58 14.78 -11.05
N SER A 293 5.56 15.46 -11.64
CA SER A 293 5.97 16.81 -11.23
C SER A 293 6.22 17.68 -12.45
N GLY A 294 5.61 18.86 -12.50
CA GLY A 294 5.73 19.78 -13.63
C GLY A 294 4.41 20.46 -13.98
N SER A 295 4.32 20.98 -15.21
CA SER A 295 3.05 21.51 -15.74
C SER A 295 2.04 20.38 -15.88
N CYS A 296 0.79 20.60 -15.47
CA CYS A 296 -0.24 19.58 -15.58
C CYS A 296 -0.56 19.17 -17.02
N ASP A 297 -0.14 19.95 -18.03
CA ASP A 297 -0.23 19.57 -19.45
C ASP A 297 0.59 18.32 -19.80
N GLY A 298 1.53 17.92 -18.93
CA GLY A 298 2.30 16.68 -19.06
C GLY A 298 1.58 15.44 -18.53
N LEU A 299 0.43 15.58 -17.87
CA LEU A 299 -0.31 14.46 -17.31
C LEU A 299 -1.08 13.70 -18.41
N PRO A 300 -0.88 12.37 -18.55
CA PRO A 300 -1.57 11.58 -19.56
C PRO A 300 -3.10 11.66 -19.44
N GLY A 301 -3.76 11.99 -20.55
CA GLY A 301 -5.22 12.04 -20.66
C GLY A 301 -5.86 13.32 -20.12
N PHE A 302 -5.09 14.23 -19.50
CA PHE A 302 -5.58 15.53 -19.06
C PHE A 302 -5.19 16.61 -20.07
N ASP A 303 -6.20 17.27 -20.65
CA ASP A 303 -6.02 18.43 -21.52
C ASP A 303 -6.55 19.67 -20.78
N ALA A 304 -5.66 20.58 -20.41
CA ALA A 304 -6.05 21.78 -19.69
C ALA A 304 -6.96 22.67 -20.56
N PRO A 305 -8.11 23.16 -20.04
CA PRO A 305 -8.93 24.09 -20.77
C PRO A 305 -8.22 25.44 -20.94
N ALA A 306 -8.58 26.17 -22.00
CA ALA A 306 -7.97 27.45 -22.30
C ALA A 306 -8.07 28.43 -21.11
N GLY A 307 -6.93 28.98 -20.71
CA GLY A 307 -6.86 29.93 -19.59
C GLY A 307 -6.67 29.28 -18.22
N LEU A 308 -6.65 27.95 -18.11
CA LEU A 308 -6.25 27.26 -16.89
C LEU A 308 -4.72 27.07 -16.86
N SER A 309 -4.09 27.43 -15.75
CA SER A 309 -2.70 27.09 -15.45
C SER A 309 -2.66 26.16 -14.24
N CYS A 310 -1.78 25.17 -14.28
CA CYS A 310 -1.71 24.14 -13.26
C CYS A 310 -0.29 23.58 -13.13
N THR A 311 0.16 23.41 -11.90
CA THR A 311 1.46 22.81 -11.58
C THR A 311 1.29 21.71 -10.56
N ALA A 312 1.84 20.54 -10.85
CA ALA A 312 1.89 19.39 -9.97
C ALA A 312 3.27 19.26 -9.30
N ALA A 313 3.25 18.85 -8.03
CA ALA A 313 4.42 18.48 -7.25
C ALA A 313 4.18 17.10 -6.63
N GLY A 314 4.78 16.08 -7.24
CA GLY A 314 4.63 14.68 -6.88
C GLY A 314 5.83 14.10 -6.14
N THR A 315 5.58 13.00 -5.43
CA THR A 315 6.56 12.16 -4.74
C THR A 315 6.19 10.68 -4.97
N SER A 316 6.88 9.73 -4.32
CA SER A 316 6.46 8.32 -4.35
C SER A 316 5.20 8.01 -3.54
N LEU A 317 4.77 8.91 -2.64
CA LEU A 317 3.70 8.64 -1.66
C LEU A 317 2.50 9.57 -1.76
N GLY A 318 2.67 10.72 -2.39
CA GLY A 318 1.61 11.69 -2.56
C GLY A 318 2.01 12.81 -3.51
N PHE A 319 1.04 13.62 -3.86
CA PHE A 319 1.19 14.81 -4.67
C PHE A 319 0.40 15.98 -4.10
N SER A 320 0.78 17.16 -4.57
CA SER A 320 0.01 18.39 -4.46
C SER A 320 -0.11 19.05 -5.82
N VAL A 321 -1.24 19.69 -6.09
CA VAL A 321 -1.49 20.43 -7.32
C VAL A 321 -1.97 21.82 -6.94
N ALA A 322 -1.42 22.85 -7.60
CA ALA A 322 -1.97 24.20 -7.56
C ALA A 322 -2.45 24.58 -8.95
N ALA A 323 -3.70 25.03 -9.06
CA ALA A 323 -4.30 25.43 -10.31
C ALA A 323 -5.05 26.76 -10.16
N ALA A 324 -5.05 27.56 -11.23
CA ALA A 324 -5.76 28.82 -11.32
C ALA A 324 -6.31 29.02 -12.73
N HIS A 325 -7.37 29.80 -12.85
CA HIS A 325 -7.89 30.22 -14.16
C HIS A 325 -7.62 31.71 -14.35
N VAL A 326 -7.11 32.13 -15.51
CA VAL A 326 -6.73 33.54 -15.80
C VAL A 326 -7.89 34.53 -15.68
N ALA A 327 -9.11 34.06 -15.91
CA ALA A 327 -10.34 34.84 -15.74
C ALA A 327 -11.07 34.55 -14.42
N GLY A 328 -10.51 33.68 -13.58
CA GLY A 328 -11.04 33.33 -12.27
C GLY A 328 -10.55 34.26 -11.17
N THR A 329 -11.13 34.09 -9.99
CA THR A 329 -10.74 34.84 -8.79
C THR A 329 -10.08 33.97 -7.73
N GLU A 330 -10.11 32.65 -7.91
CA GLU A 330 -9.60 31.68 -6.94
C GLU A 330 -8.34 30.96 -7.44
N VAL A 331 -7.55 30.49 -6.48
CA VAL A 331 -6.53 29.46 -6.67
C VAL A 331 -6.96 28.21 -5.92
N CYS A 332 -7.10 27.10 -6.62
CA CYS A 332 -7.40 25.82 -6.02
C CYS A 332 -6.13 25.01 -5.78
N ILE A 333 -6.04 24.41 -4.61
CA ILE A 333 -4.98 23.48 -4.22
C ILE A 333 -5.61 22.11 -3.95
N TRP A 334 -5.04 21.07 -4.55
CA TRP A 334 -5.30 19.69 -4.19
C TRP A 334 -4.12 19.15 -3.42
N ASP A 335 -4.39 18.53 -2.27
CA ASP A 335 -3.42 17.74 -1.51
C ASP A 335 -3.96 16.31 -1.39
N SER A 336 -3.20 15.35 -1.88
CA SER A 336 -3.56 13.93 -1.83
C SER A 336 -3.54 13.35 -0.41
N ASN A 337 -2.75 13.94 0.50
CA ASN A 337 -2.60 13.50 1.89
C ASN A 337 -2.70 14.69 2.85
N PRO A 338 -3.88 15.33 2.92
CA PRO A 338 -4.07 16.53 3.73
C PRO A 338 -4.04 16.18 5.23
N ALA A 339 -3.73 17.17 6.06
CA ALA A 339 -3.77 17.00 7.52
C ALA A 339 -5.19 16.57 7.98
N ALA A 340 -5.25 15.80 9.06
CA ALA A 340 -6.52 15.32 9.60
C ALA A 340 -7.51 16.49 9.83
N GLY A 341 -8.72 16.38 9.28
CA GLY A 341 -9.76 17.41 9.35
C GLY A 341 -9.69 18.48 8.26
N THR A 342 -8.70 18.45 7.36
CA THR A 342 -8.64 19.33 6.19
C THR A 342 -9.14 18.60 4.93
N PRO A 343 -9.91 19.27 4.05
CA PRO A 343 -10.35 18.67 2.80
C PRO A 343 -9.17 18.56 1.83
N GLN A 344 -9.21 17.54 0.95
CA GLN A 344 -8.20 17.36 -0.10
C GLN A 344 -8.13 18.55 -1.05
N MET A 345 -9.28 19.15 -1.37
CA MET A 345 -9.37 20.32 -2.24
C MET A 345 -9.71 21.57 -1.43
N ARG A 346 -8.98 22.66 -1.67
CA ARG A 346 -9.21 23.98 -1.09
C ARG A 346 -9.05 25.05 -2.16
N CYS A 347 -10.05 25.89 -2.35
CA CYS A 347 -9.97 27.07 -3.22
C CYS A 347 -9.97 28.32 -2.34
N ILE A 348 -9.08 29.26 -2.66
CA ILE A 348 -8.80 30.49 -1.89
C ILE A 348 -8.71 31.70 -2.80
#